data_AF-A0A2D7AYR7-F1
#
_entry.id   AF-A0A2D7AYR7-F1
#
_cell.length_a   1.000
_cell.length_b   1.000
_cell.length_c   1.000
_cell.angle_alpha   90.00
_cell.angle_beta   90.00
_cell.angle_gamma   90.00
#
_symmetry.space_group_name_H-M   'P 1'
#
loop_
_entity.id
_entity.type
_entity.pdbx_description
1 polymer ?
#
loop_
_entity_poly.entity_id
_entity_poly.type
_entity_poly.pdbx_seq_one_letter_code
_entity_poly.pdbx_strand_id
1 'polypeptide(L)'
;MDMRYVLLSSKGRIGSRTFLRGLSVITAAFILVQIANTFISPMFGILFYPMVYVYVCLFSKRLHDAGHSGWFYLLFLIGYAVVTSVVSALLMPVLSPEAFALYAEFGNDLAAAMEALTENIQEFERLTALTSLASFLLTTALLGFIAARLPTDAGPNKYGPPTSGTPMTPPTS
;
A
#
# COMPACT_ATOMS: atom_id res chain seq x y z
N MET A 1 10.23 -16.63 13.11
CA MET A 1 9.75 -16.37 11.74
C MET A 1 10.88 -15.65 11.02
N ASP A 2 11.46 -16.25 9.98
CA ASP A 2 12.51 -15.62 9.18
C ASP A 2 11.90 -14.46 8.36
N MET A 3 12.37 -13.24 8.63
CA MET A 3 11.88 -12.02 8.00
C MET A 3 12.07 -12.04 6.47
N ARG A 4 13.13 -12.72 5.99
CA ARG A 4 13.42 -12.85 4.56
C ARG A 4 12.35 -13.67 3.84
N TYR A 5 11.91 -14.77 4.46
CA TYR A 5 10.81 -15.58 3.92
C TYR A 5 9.49 -14.79 3.89
N VAL A 6 9.24 -13.94 4.89
CA VAL A 6 8.00 -13.15 4.98
C VAL A 6 7.94 -12.05 3.91
N LEU A 7 9.04 -11.35 3.65
CA LEU A 7 9.04 -10.15 2.81
C LEU A 7 9.43 -10.41 1.35
N LEU A 8 10.19 -11.46 1.05
CA LEU A 8 10.83 -11.67 -0.27
C LEU A 8 10.36 -12.93 -1.01
N SER A 9 9.34 -13.60 -0.50
CA SER A 9 8.69 -14.73 -1.16
C SER A 9 7.19 -14.50 -1.14
N SER A 10 6.49 -14.84 -2.21
CA SER A 10 5.01 -14.84 -2.27
C SER A 10 4.39 -16.17 -1.84
N LYS A 11 5.22 -17.19 -1.57
CA LYS A 11 4.77 -18.55 -1.24
C LYS A 11 4.31 -18.65 0.22
N GLY A 12 3.30 -19.48 0.44
CA GLY A 12 2.76 -19.74 1.77
C GLY A 12 1.58 -18.84 2.12
N ARG A 13 1.20 -18.92 3.40
CA ARG A 13 0.04 -18.26 3.99
C ARG A 13 0.46 -17.46 5.22
N ILE A 14 -0.16 -16.31 5.46
CA ILE A 14 0.02 -15.54 6.69
C ILE A 14 -1.35 -15.13 7.25
N GLY A 15 -1.52 -15.34 8.56
CA GLY A 15 -2.72 -14.90 9.27
C GLY A 15 -2.78 -13.39 9.44
N SER A 16 -3.97 -12.89 9.76
CA SER A 16 -4.29 -11.46 9.86
C SER A 16 -3.33 -10.64 10.75
N ARG A 17 -3.00 -11.13 11.95
CA ARG A 17 -2.07 -10.43 12.87
C ARG A 17 -0.66 -10.31 12.32
N THR A 18 -0.15 -11.35 11.67
CA THR A 18 1.19 -11.34 11.05
C THR A 18 1.21 -10.43 9.82
N PHE A 19 0.14 -10.46 9.02
CA PHE A 19 -0.04 -9.54 7.90
C PHE A 19 -0.02 -8.08 8.35
N LEU A 20 -0.81 -7.70 9.35
CA LEU A 20 -0.85 -6.32 9.85
C LEU A 20 0.49 -5.85 10.40
N ARG A 21 1.24 -6.71 11.12
CA ARG A 21 2.59 -6.38 11.58
C ARG A 21 3.54 -6.13 10.41
N GLY A 22 3.53 -7.02 9.41
CA GLY A 22 4.34 -6.86 8.20
C GLY A 22 3.99 -5.59 7.45
N LEU A 23 2.69 -5.31 7.31
CA LEU A 23 2.16 -4.11 6.68
C LEU A 23 2.65 -2.84 7.40
N SER A 24 2.48 -2.75 8.73
CA SER A 24 2.95 -1.59 9.50
C SER A 24 4.45 -1.33 9.33
N VAL A 25 5.28 -2.38 9.31
CA VAL A 25 6.73 -2.25 9.12
C VAL A 25 7.06 -1.73 7.73
N ILE A 26 6.49 -2.30 6.67
CA ILE A 26 6.77 -1.84 5.30
C ILE A 26 6.19 -0.43 5.04
N THR A 27 5.04 -0.09 5.62
CA THR A 27 4.46 1.25 5.55
C THR A 27 5.37 2.28 6.21
N ALA A 28 5.89 1.99 7.41
CA ALA A 28 6.84 2.87 8.07
C ALA A 28 8.12 3.09 7.25
N ALA A 29 8.67 2.01 6.65
CA ALA A 29 9.82 2.12 5.77
C ALA A 29 9.51 2.97 4.52
N PHE A 30 8.33 2.80 3.93
CA PHE A 30 7.90 3.57 2.75
C PHE A 30 7.79 5.07 3.06
N ILE A 31 7.25 5.43 4.23
CA ILE A 31 7.19 6.82 4.69
C ILE A 31 8.60 7.43 4.75
N LEU A 32 9.56 6.71 5.35
CA LEU A 32 10.94 7.20 5.44
C LEU A 32 11.57 7.41 4.05
N VAL A 33 11.34 6.49 3.11
CA VAL A 33 11.82 6.65 1.74
C VAL A 33 11.13 7.79 1.02
N GLN A 34 9.83 7.99 1.22
CA GLN A 34 9.11 9.11 0.62
C GLN A 34 9.65 10.46 1.13
N ILE A 35 9.86 10.58 2.44
CA ILE A 35 10.48 11.78 3.05
C ILE A 35 11.88 12.01 2.47
N ALA A 36 12.70 10.97 2.36
CA ALA A 36 14.03 11.08 1.76
C ALA A 36 13.97 11.48 0.28
N ASN A 37 13.00 10.96 -0.47
CA ASN A 37 12.78 11.31 -1.87
C ASN A 37 12.46 12.80 -2.04
N THR A 38 11.54 13.32 -1.23
CA THR A 38 11.06 14.71 -1.34
C THR A 38 12.04 15.74 -0.78
N PHE A 39 12.69 15.44 0.35
CA PHE A 39 13.49 16.43 1.09
C PHE A 39 15.01 16.26 0.97
N ILE A 40 15.50 15.10 0.54
CA ILE A 40 16.94 14.83 0.42
C ILE A 40 17.35 14.71 -1.04
N SER A 41 16.78 13.76 -1.78
CA SER A 41 17.12 13.55 -3.18
C SER A 41 16.08 12.67 -3.89
N PRO A 42 15.65 13.03 -5.12
CA PRO A 42 14.77 12.17 -5.93
C PRO A 42 15.34 10.78 -6.24
N MET A 43 16.65 10.56 -6.07
CA MET A 43 17.26 9.24 -6.26
C MET A 43 16.69 8.18 -5.31
N PHE A 44 16.19 8.57 -4.14
CA PHE A 44 15.54 7.63 -3.21
C PHE A 44 14.26 7.00 -3.80
N GLY A 45 13.65 7.61 -4.83
CA GLY A 45 12.49 7.06 -5.54
C GLY A 45 12.74 5.67 -6.15
N ILE A 46 13.99 5.30 -6.43
CA ILE A 46 14.34 3.95 -6.89
C ILE A 46 13.98 2.86 -5.87
N LEU A 47 13.88 3.21 -4.58
CA LEU A 47 13.53 2.27 -3.52
C LEU A 47 12.02 1.96 -3.50
N PHE A 48 11.18 2.70 -4.22
CA PHE A 48 9.76 2.38 -4.32
C PHE A 48 9.51 1.04 -5.03
N TYR A 49 10.31 0.70 -6.06
CA TYR A 49 10.15 -0.58 -6.78
C TYR A 49 10.28 -1.82 -5.88
N PRO A 50 11.37 -2.00 -5.11
CA PRO A 50 11.47 -3.14 -4.20
C PRO A 50 10.43 -3.07 -3.07
N MET A 51 10.00 -1.89 -2.65
CA MET A 51 8.95 -1.77 -1.63
C MET A 51 7.60 -2.25 -2.14
N VAL A 52 7.20 -1.87 -3.35
CA VAL A 52 5.97 -2.38 -3.99
C VAL A 52 6.02 -3.90 -4.12
N TYR A 53 7.18 -4.48 -4.44
CA TYR A 53 7.35 -5.93 -4.45
C TYR A 53 7.07 -6.59 -3.08
N VAL A 54 7.50 -5.96 -1.99
CA VAL A 54 7.21 -6.45 -0.63
C VAL A 54 5.70 -6.39 -0.33
N TYR A 55 5.01 -5.32 -0.76
CA TYR A 55 3.54 -5.24 -0.67
C TYR A 55 2.85 -6.38 -1.43
N VAL A 56 3.28 -6.64 -2.68
CA VAL A 56 2.77 -7.77 -3.49
C VAL A 56 2.94 -9.08 -2.72
N CYS A 57 4.10 -9.33 -2.13
CA CYS A 57 4.37 -10.56 -1.39
C CYS A 57 3.47 -10.71 -0.15
N LEU A 58 3.29 -9.65 0.63
CA LEU A 58 2.45 -9.65 1.83
C LEU A 58 0.97 -9.89 1.48
N PHE A 59 0.43 -9.13 0.53
CA PHE A 59 -0.96 -9.27 0.11
C PHE A 59 -1.22 -10.62 -0.55
N SER A 60 -0.29 -11.13 -1.37
CA SER A 60 -0.42 -12.47 -1.97
C SER A 60 -0.57 -13.54 -0.90
N LYS A 61 0.27 -13.55 0.13
CA LYS A 61 0.15 -14.54 1.22
C LYS A 61 -1.13 -14.41 2.01
N ARG A 62 -1.63 -13.18 2.20
CA ARG A 62 -2.90 -12.96 2.89
C ARG A 62 -4.07 -13.45 2.04
N LEU A 63 -4.04 -13.22 0.74
CA LEU A 63 -5.02 -13.72 -0.22
C LEU A 63 -4.98 -15.26 -0.31
N HIS A 64 -3.79 -15.86 -0.34
CA HIS A 64 -3.59 -17.30 -0.27
C HIS A 64 -4.19 -17.90 1.00
N ASP A 65 -4.07 -17.20 2.13
CA ASP A 65 -4.67 -17.61 3.39
C ASP A 65 -6.20 -17.56 3.39
N ALA A 66 -6.78 -16.68 2.56
CA ALA A 66 -8.22 -16.61 2.29
C ALA A 66 -8.67 -17.54 1.15
N GLY A 67 -7.78 -18.40 0.61
CA GLY A 67 -8.09 -19.31 -0.50
C GLY A 67 -8.09 -18.68 -1.89
N HIS A 68 -7.74 -17.40 -2.00
CA HIS A 68 -7.71 -16.65 -3.26
C HIS A 68 -6.34 -16.73 -3.96
N SER A 69 -6.31 -16.33 -5.24
CA SER A 69 -5.08 -16.14 -6.01
C SER A 69 -4.37 -14.85 -5.61
N GLY A 70 -3.03 -14.84 -5.58
CA GLY A 70 -2.24 -13.62 -5.40
C GLY A 70 -2.52 -12.54 -6.46
N TRP A 71 -3.01 -12.93 -7.65
CA TRP A 71 -3.43 -12.00 -8.71
C TRP A 71 -4.57 -11.05 -8.29
N PHE A 72 -5.36 -11.42 -7.27
CA PHE A 72 -6.37 -10.51 -6.71
C PHE A 72 -5.76 -9.27 -6.05
N TYR A 73 -4.45 -9.24 -5.81
CA TYR A 73 -3.75 -8.01 -5.41
C TYR A 73 -3.92 -6.87 -6.42
N LEU A 74 -4.12 -7.17 -7.72
CA LEU A 74 -4.42 -6.14 -8.71
C LEU A 74 -5.70 -5.35 -8.38
N LEU A 75 -6.70 -5.99 -7.76
CA LEU A 75 -7.90 -5.28 -7.29
C LEU A 75 -7.57 -4.32 -6.14
N PHE A 76 -6.66 -4.69 -5.25
CA PHE A 76 -6.18 -3.80 -4.20
C PHE A 76 -5.37 -2.64 -4.78
N LEU A 77 -4.60 -2.84 -5.85
CA LEU A 77 -3.90 -1.75 -6.55
C LEU A 77 -4.87 -0.77 -7.22
N ILE A 78 -5.89 -1.28 -7.90
CA ILE A 78 -6.95 -0.44 -8.48
C ILE A 78 -7.69 0.32 -7.37
N GLY A 79 -8.07 -0.37 -6.31
CA GLY A 79 -8.67 0.24 -5.13
C GLY A 79 -7.77 1.30 -4.50
N TYR A 80 -6.46 1.07 -4.46
CA TYR A 80 -5.49 2.04 -3.97
C TYR A 80 -5.49 3.30 -4.82
N ALA A 81 -5.42 3.18 -6.14
CA ALA A 81 -5.42 4.32 -7.06
C ALA A 81 -6.71 5.17 -6.94
N VAL A 82 -7.86 4.52 -6.81
CA VAL A 82 -9.15 5.21 -6.64
C VAL A 82 -9.23 5.90 -5.28
N VAL A 83 -8.98 5.15 -4.20
CA VAL A 83 -9.10 5.68 -2.82
C VAL A 83 -8.09 6.78 -2.58
N THR A 84 -6.83 6.62 -3.01
CA THR A 84 -5.82 7.67 -2.82
C THR A 84 -6.17 8.94 -3.58
N SER A 85 -6.76 8.85 -4.78
CA SER A 85 -7.19 10.02 -5.55
C SER A 85 -8.29 10.79 -4.81
N VAL A 86 -9.28 10.08 -4.26
CA VAL A 86 -10.37 10.67 -3.47
C VAL A 86 -9.84 11.27 -2.18
N VAL A 87 -9.05 10.52 -1.42
CA VAL A 87 -8.49 10.98 -0.13
C VAL A 87 -7.58 12.20 -0.35
N SER A 88 -6.71 12.17 -1.36
CA SER A 88 -5.86 13.33 -1.70
C SER A 88 -6.68 14.54 -2.11
N ALA A 89 -7.70 14.38 -2.94
CA ALA A 89 -8.56 15.50 -3.34
C ALA A 89 -9.28 16.14 -2.14
N LEU A 90 -9.71 15.33 -1.17
CA LEU A 90 -10.34 15.81 0.06
C LEU A 90 -9.35 16.47 1.03
N LEU A 91 -8.11 15.96 1.11
CA LEU A 91 -7.10 16.45 2.04
C LEU A 91 -6.29 17.63 1.52
N MET A 92 -6.17 17.80 0.20
CA MET A 92 -5.34 18.85 -0.41
C MET A 92 -5.73 20.26 0.05
N PRO A 93 -7.01 20.67 0.07
CA PRO A 93 -7.38 22.02 0.52
C PRO A 93 -7.02 22.30 1.98
N VAL A 94 -6.90 21.26 2.81
CA VAL A 94 -6.67 21.37 4.25
C VAL A 94 -5.19 21.27 4.59
N LEU A 95 -4.49 20.29 4.01
CA LEU A 95 -3.11 19.96 4.35
C LEU A 95 -2.08 20.60 3.41
N SER A 96 -2.49 21.00 2.21
CA SER A 96 -1.64 21.63 1.19
C SER A 96 -2.37 22.80 0.51
N PRO A 97 -2.81 23.83 1.27
CA PRO A 97 -3.65 24.91 0.75
C PRO A 97 -2.99 25.72 -0.38
N GLU A 98 -1.67 25.88 -0.34
CA GLU A 98 -0.91 26.58 -1.38
C GLU A 98 -0.91 25.80 -2.71
N ALA A 99 -0.70 24.48 -2.66
CA ALA A 99 -0.82 23.62 -3.84
C ALA A 99 -2.25 23.60 -4.40
N PHE A 100 -3.26 23.64 -3.53
CA PHE A 100 -4.65 23.75 -3.95
C PHE A 100 -4.93 25.07 -4.66
N ALA A 101 -4.44 26.20 -4.13
CA ALA A 101 -4.59 27.51 -4.77
C ALA A 101 -3.95 27.53 -6.17
N LEU A 102 -2.74 26.97 -6.29
CA LEU A 102 -2.06 26.83 -7.58
C LEU A 102 -2.90 26.02 -8.59
N TYR A 103 -3.51 24.91 -8.18
CA TYR A 103 -4.41 24.17 -9.06
C TYR A 103 -5.69 24.92 -9.42
N ALA A 104 -6.25 25.67 -8.46
CA ALA A 104 -7.46 26.44 -8.67
C ALA A 104 -7.27 27.56 -9.72
N GLU A 105 -6.06 28.12 -9.83
CA GLU A 105 -5.72 29.13 -10.84
C GLU A 105 -5.83 28.59 -12.27
N PHE A 106 -5.52 27.31 -12.48
CA PHE A 106 -5.64 26.70 -13.82
C PHE A 106 -7.10 26.43 -14.23
N GLY A 107 -8.03 26.39 -13.28
CA GLY A 107 -9.45 26.13 -13.56
C GLY A 107 -9.67 24.86 -14.37
N ASN A 108 -10.14 25.01 -15.61
CA ASN A 108 -10.36 23.90 -16.56
C ASN A 108 -9.23 23.71 -17.58
N ASP A 109 -8.17 24.53 -17.54
CA ASP A 109 -7.04 24.42 -18.46
C ASP A 109 -6.06 23.35 -17.98
N LEU A 110 -6.38 22.10 -18.33
CA LEU A 110 -5.57 20.94 -17.99
C LEU A 110 -4.16 21.01 -18.61
N ALA A 111 -4.02 21.60 -19.80
CA ALA A 111 -2.74 21.66 -20.49
C ALA A 111 -1.77 22.59 -19.76
N ALA A 112 -2.23 23.81 -19.42
CA ALA A 112 -1.45 24.75 -18.62
C ALA A 112 -1.13 24.19 -17.22
N ALA A 113 -2.09 23.52 -16.58
CA ALA A 113 -1.87 22.88 -15.29
C ALA A 113 -0.77 21.82 -15.33
N MET A 114 -0.77 20.97 -16.37
CA MET A 114 0.25 19.94 -16.54
C MET A 114 1.64 20.51 -16.84
N GLU A 115 1.71 21.58 -17.64
CA GLU A 115 2.96 22.28 -17.95
C GLU A 115 3.57 22.88 -16.68
N ALA A 116 2.79 23.64 -15.92
CA ALA A 116 3.24 24.25 -14.67
C ALA A 116 3.67 23.21 -13.62
N LEU A 117 2.94 22.09 -13.53
CA LEU A 117 3.31 20.96 -12.67
C LEU A 117 4.64 20.33 -13.07
N THR A 118 4.91 20.25 -14.37
CA THR A 118 6.13 19.65 -14.91
C THR A 118 7.33 20.55 -14.68
N GLU A 119 7.18 21.86 -14.89
CA GLU A 119 8.24 22.84 -14.65
C GLU A 119 8.65 22.91 -13.18
N ASN A 120 7.68 22.82 -12.26
CA ASN A 120 7.91 22.98 -10.82
C ASN A 120 7.68 21.69 -10.03
N ILE A 121 7.90 20.53 -10.65
CA ILE A 121 7.51 19.23 -10.08
C ILE A 121 8.06 19.01 -8.67
N GLN A 122 9.31 19.40 -8.41
CA GLN A 122 9.93 19.26 -7.09
C GLN A 122 9.30 20.16 -6.03
N GLU A 123 8.97 21.40 -6.39
CA GLU A 123 8.34 22.33 -5.46
C GLU A 123 6.90 21.89 -5.16
N PHE A 124 6.20 21.46 -6.20
CA PHE A 124 4.87 20.90 -6.07
C PHE A 124 4.84 19.63 -5.19
N GLU A 125 5.82 18.73 -5.35
CA GLU A 125 5.98 17.55 -4.49
C GLU A 125 6.19 17.93 -3.02
N ARG A 126 6.94 19.01 -2.76
CA ARG A 126 7.16 19.52 -1.40
C ARG A 126 5.89 20.12 -0.80
N LEU A 127 5.20 20.97 -1.55
CA LEU A 127 3.94 21.57 -1.13
C LEU A 127 2.87 20.52 -0.83
N THR A 128 2.85 19.43 -1.59
CA THR A 128 1.89 18.33 -1.41
C THR A 128 2.40 17.18 -0.54
N ALA A 129 3.60 17.29 0.05
CA ALA A 129 4.22 16.20 0.80
C ALA A 129 3.32 15.71 1.95
N LEU A 130 2.74 16.63 2.71
CA LEU A 130 1.87 16.29 3.84
C LEU A 130 0.58 15.60 3.38
N THR A 131 -0.07 16.13 2.34
CA THR A 131 -1.24 15.49 1.73
C THR A 131 -0.90 14.09 1.21
N SER A 132 0.22 13.94 0.50
CA SER A 132 0.67 12.67 -0.06
C SER A 132 0.96 11.62 1.01
N LEU A 133 1.65 12.00 2.10
CA LEU A 133 1.91 11.14 3.24
C LEU A 133 0.62 10.72 3.96
N ALA A 134 -0.28 11.67 4.21
CA ALA A 134 -1.55 11.40 4.87
C ALA A 134 -2.45 10.48 4.01
N SER A 135 -2.56 10.76 2.72
CA SER A 135 -3.31 9.95 1.77
C SER A 135 -2.76 8.54 1.64
N PHE A 136 -1.42 8.40 1.54
CA PHE A 136 -0.75 7.10 1.54
C PHE A 136 -1.11 6.31 2.79
N LEU A 137 -0.93 6.91 3.97
CA LEU A 137 -1.18 6.24 5.25
C LEU A 137 -2.64 5.81 5.40
N LEU A 138 -3.59 6.70 5.13
CA LEU A 138 -5.02 6.41 5.25
C LEU A 138 -5.46 5.34 4.26
N THR A 139 -5.01 5.44 3.00
CA THR A 139 -5.37 4.48 1.96
C THR A 139 -4.80 3.10 2.27
N THR A 140 -3.52 3.02 2.63
CA THR A 140 -2.87 1.76 3.01
C THR A 140 -3.50 1.17 4.27
N ALA A 141 -3.86 1.98 5.27
CA ALA A 141 -4.54 1.52 6.47
C ALA A 141 -5.93 0.95 6.14
N LEU A 142 -6.73 1.64 5.31
CA LEU A 142 -8.05 1.19 4.91
C LEU A 142 -7.99 -0.14 4.15
N LEU A 143 -7.19 -0.20 3.08
CA LEU A 143 -7.08 -1.41 2.25
C LEU A 143 -6.41 -2.56 2.99
N GLY A 144 -5.42 -2.25 3.81
CA GLY A 144 -4.78 -3.21 4.72
C GLY A 144 -5.79 -3.78 5.71
N PHE A 145 -6.65 -2.95 6.28
CA PHE A 145 -7.71 -3.42 7.19
C PHE A 145 -8.70 -4.33 6.47
N ILE A 146 -9.12 -3.99 5.24
CA ILE A 146 -9.98 -4.85 4.42
C ILE A 146 -9.32 -6.21 4.18
N ALA A 147 -8.05 -6.23 3.74
CA ALA A 147 -7.30 -7.49 3.53
C ALA A 147 -7.12 -8.29 4.82
N ALA A 148 -6.88 -7.62 5.94
CA ALA A 148 -6.75 -8.26 7.25
C ALA A 148 -8.06 -8.93 7.69
N ARG A 149 -9.22 -8.42 7.27
CA ARG A 149 -10.55 -8.93 7.62
C ARG A 149 -11.07 -10.06 6.72
N LEU A 150 -10.34 -10.42 5.66
CA LEU A 150 -10.71 -11.56 4.83
C LEU A 150 -10.87 -12.85 5.67
N PRO A 151 -11.88 -13.69 5.42
CA PRO A 151 -11.99 -14.99 6.08
C PRO A 151 -10.75 -15.83 5.83
N THR A 152 -10.29 -16.56 6.84
CA THR A 152 -9.17 -17.50 6.70
C THR A 152 -9.73 -18.86 6.31
N ASP A 153 -9.12 -19.50 5.32
CA ASP A 153 -9.47 -20.85 4.91
C ASP A 153 -9.16 -21.85 6.04
N ALA A 154 -10.19 -22.52 6.53
CA ALA A 154 -10.11 -23.42 7.68
C ALA A 154 -9.32 -24.70 7.39
N GLY A 155 -9.25 -25.10 6.12
CA GLY A 155 -8.56 -26.30 5.67
C GLY A 155 -7.14 -26.05 5.17
N PRO A 156 -6.38 -27.13 4.88
CA PRO A 156 -5.24 -27.04 4.01
C PRO A 156 -5.70 -26.63 2.61
N ASN A 157 -4.95 -25.76 1.96
CA ASN A 157 -5.18 -25.40 0.56
C ASN A 157 -3.88 -25.49 -0.25
N LYS A 158 -3.96 -25.23 -1.57
CA LYS A 158 -2.80 -25.34 -2.48
C LYS A 158 -1.60 -24.47 -2.11
N TYR A 159 -1.75 -23.54 -1.16
CA TYR A 159 -0.69 -22.64 -0.71
C TYR A 159 -0.10 -23.04 0.66
N GLY A 160 -0.65 -24.05 1.33
CA GLY A 160 -0.09 -24.61 2.56
C GLY A 160 -1.12 -24.90 3.66
N PRO A 161 -0.64 -25.37 4.82
CA PRO A 161 -1.47 -25.67 5.98
C PRO A 161 -2.12 -24.40 6.57
N PRO A 162 -3.21 -24.55 7.35
CA PRO A 162 -3.89 -23.42 7.98
C PRO A 162 -2.97 -22.63 8.93
N THR A 163 -3.18 -21.32 8.97
CA THR A 163 -2.36 -20.39 9.77
C THR A 163 -2.80 -20.34 11.24
N SER A 164 -4.04 -20.71 11.52
CA SER A 164 -4.56 -21.05 12.85
C SER A 164 -4.33 -22.54 13.11
N GLY A 165 -3.58 -22.90 14.15
CA GLY A 165 -3.32 -24.29 14.53
C GLY A 165 -4.56 -24.99 15.08
N THR A 166 -5.56 -25.25 14.25
CA THR A 166 -6.60 -26.22 14.59
C THR A 166 -5.92 -27.61 14.54
N PRO A 167 -5.88 -28.36 15.66
CA PRO A 167 -5.28 -29.69 15.66
C PRO A 167 -5.98 -30.52 14.59
N MET A 168 -5.20 -31.28 13.80
CA MET A 168 -5.76 -32.34 12.96
C MET A 168 -6.55 -33.28 13.90
N THR A 169 -7.87 -33.24 13.83
CA THR A 169 -8.66 -34.33 14.41
C THR A 169 -8.26 -35.60 13.66
N PRO A 170 -7.78 -36.65 14.35
CA PRO A 170 -7.39 -37.88 13.69
C PRO A 170 -8.63 -38.49 13.01
N PRO A 171 -8.45 -39.25 11.90
CA PRO A 171 -9.54 -39.96 11.28
C PRO A 171 -10.13 -40.95 12.29
N THR A 172 -11.42 -40.82 12.56
CA THR A 172 -12.18 -41.86 13.26
C THR A 172 -12.22 -43.08 12.35
N SER A 173 -11.54 -44.14 12.78
CA SER A 173 -11.61 -45.50 12.24
C SER A 173 -13.02 -46.04 12.25
#